data_AF-A0A510XVD1-F1
#
_entry.id   AF-A0A510XVD1-F1
#
_cell.length_a   1.000
_cell.length_b   1.000
_cell.length_c   1.000
_cell.angle_alpha   90.00
_cell.angle_beta   90.00
_cell.angle_gamma   90.00
#
_symmetry.space_group_name_H-M   'P 1'
#
loop_
_entity.id
_entity.type
_entity.pdbx_description
1 polymer ?
#
loop_
_entity_poly.entity_id
_entity_poly.type
_entity_poly.pdbx_seq_one_letter_code
_entity_poly.pdbx_strand_id
1 'polypeptide(L)'
;MLTISNTVTIDEWELELTAIRSQGAGGQNVNKVASAIHLRFDINRSKLPDFYKERLLKLNDSRITKDGVLIIKAQSHRTQELNREDALNRLKDLILSATKVNKARRATKPSRNSQRKRMDKKTKHGQTKALRGNIKF
;
A
#
# COMPACT_ATOMS: atom_id res chain seq x y z
N MET A 1 7.88 -17.46 -14.83
CA MET A 1 7.16 -16.23 -15.23
C MET A 1 6.23 -15.84 -14.09
N LEU A 2 6.12 -14.55 -13.75
CA LEU A 2 5.24 -14.06 -12.68
C LEU A 2 4.02 -13.32 -13.28
N THR A 3 2.82 -13.83 -13.03
CA THR A 3 1.58 -13.21 -13.50
C THR A 3 1.04 -12.22 -12.45
N ILE A 4 0.95 -10.94 -12.85
CA ILE A 4 0.44 -9.86 -11.98
C ILE A 4 -1.07 -9.69 -12.20
N SER A 5 -1.48 -9.55 -13.46
CA SER A 5 -2.87 -9.43 -13.89
C SER A 5 -3.09 -10.21 -15.19
N ASN A 6 -4.34 -10.25 -15.69
CA ASN A 6 -4.66 -10.91 -16.96
C ASN A 6 -3.89 -10.33 -18.16
N THR A 7 -3.39 -9.10 -18.05
CA THR A 7 -2.70 -8.38 -19.14
C THR A 7 -1.23 -8.11 -18.86
N VAL A 8 -0.76 -8.31 -17.62
CA VAL A 8 0.59 -7.96 -17.21
C VAL A 8 1.29 -9.16 -16.61
N THR A 9 2.38 -9.55 -17.27
CA THR A 9 3.27 -10.63 -16.86
C THR A 9 4.70 -10.13 -16.80
N ILE A 10 5.44 -10.57 -15.79
CA ILE A 10 6.86 -10.29 -15.62
C ILE A 10 7.62 -11.57 -15.97
N ASP A 11 8.56 -11.44 -16.90
CA ASP A 11 9.42 -12.55 -17.28
C ASP A 11 10.50 -12.81 -16.22
N GLU A 12 11.04 -14.02 -16.17
CA GLU A 12 12.08 -14.37 -15.20
C GLU A 12 13.39 -13.60 -15.41
N TRP A 13 13.73 -13.24 -16.65
CA TRP A 13 14.95 -12.50 -16.96
C TRP A 13 14.92 -11.05 -16.43
N GLU A 14 13.75 -10.52 -16.09
CA GLU A 14 13.60 -9.20 -15.45
C GLU A 14 13.87 -9.25 -13.94
N LEU A 15 13.93 -10.45 -13.36
CA LEU A 15 14.05 -10.68 -11.93
C LEU A 15 15.43 -11.23 -11.61
N GLU A 16 16.21 -10.46 -10.87
CA GLU A 16 17.49 -10.93 -10.36
C GLU A 16 17.29 -11.55 -8.97
N LEU A 17 17.39 -12.87 -8.90
CA LEU A 17 17.26 -13.65 -7.67
C LEU A 17 18.64 -14.11 -7.20
N THR A 18 19.11 -13.57 -6.09
CA THR A 18 20.37 -13.98 -5.47
C THR A 18 20.12 -14.73 -4.18
N ALA A 19 20.72 -15.91 -4.05
CA ALA A 19 20.66 -16.69 -2.82
C ALA A 19 21.68 -16.12 -1.82
N ILE A 20 21.21 -15.81 -0.62
CA ILE A 20 22.03 -15.25 0.46
C ILE A 20 21.85 -16.10 1.72
N ARG A 21 22.79 -15.96 2.65
CA ARG A 21 22.64 -16.56 3.97
C ARG A 21 21.53 -15.85 4.74
N SER A 22 20.71 -16.65 5.41
CA SER A 22 19.68 -16.12 6.31
C SER A 22 20.34 -15.46 7.52
N GLN A 23 19.75 -14.37 8.01
CA GLN A 23 20.20 -13.72 9.25
C GLN A 23 19.38 -14.24 10.44
N GLY A 24 20.03 -14.39 11.59
CA GLY A 24 19.37 -14.74 12.85
C GLY A 24 20.05 -15.86 13.61
N ALA A 25 19.51 -16.19 14.78
CA ALA A 25 19.98 -17.31 15.58
C ALA A 25 19.66 -18.63 14.87
N GLY A 26 20.68 -19.47 14.70
CA GLY A 26 20.55 -20.77 14.07
C GLY A 26 21.79 -21.62 14.24
N GLY A 27 21.62 -22.94 14.11
CA GLY A 27 22.73 -23.88 14.11
C GLY A 27 23.56 -23.81 12.82
N GLN A 28 24.35 -24.86 12.57
CA GLN A 28 25.27 -24.92 11.42
C GLN A 28 24.60 -24.64 10.07
N ASN A 29 23.32 -25.04 9.91
CA ASN A 29 22.58 -24.84 8.65
C ASN A 29 22.37 -23.36 8.29
N VAL A 30 22.11 -22.48 9.26
CA VAL A 30 21.90 -21.05 8.98
C VAL A 30 23.20 -20.36 8.55
N ASN A 31 24.33 -20.80 9.13
CA ASN A 31 25.65 -20.24 8.83
C ASN A 31 26.21 -20.74 7.49
N LYS A 32 25.89 -21.97 7.08
CA LYS A 32 26.45 -22.58 5.87
C LYS A 32 25.54 -22.47 4.65
N VAL A 33 24.22 -22.61 4.80
CA VAL A 33 23.29 -22.73 3.67
C VAL A 33 22.70 -21.37 3.29
N ALA A 34 22.78 -21.04 2.00
CA ALA A 34 22.18 -19.83 1.43
C ALA A 34 20.67 -20.05 1.19
N SER A 35 19.89 -20.10 2.27
CA SER A 35 18.44 -20.35 2.19
C SER A 35 17.61 -19.08 1.92
N ALA A 36 18.11 -17.89 2.23
CA ALA A 36 17.38 -16.65 2.00
C ALA A 36 17.51 -16.19 0.53
N ILE A 37 16.49 -15.49 0.04
CA ILE A 37 16.46 -14.96 -1.32
C ILE A 37 16.42 -13.44 -1.26
N HIS A 38 17.32 -12.82 -2.01
CA HIS A 38 17.32 -11.40 -2.32
C HIS A 38 16.81 -11.22 -3.76
N LEU A 39 15.62 -10.68 -3.89
CA LEU A 39 14.99 -10.36 -5.18
C LEU A 39 15.26 -8.89 -5.48
N ARG A 40 15.88 -8.62 -6.62
CA ARG A 40 16.09 -7.29 -7.16
C ARG A 40 15.30 -7.14 -8.46
N PHE A 41 14.50 -6.09 -8.54
CA PHE A 41 13.65 -5.79 -9.68
C PHE A 41 13.81 -4.33 -10.09
N ASP A 42 14.28 -4.09 -11.30
CA ASP A 42 14.43 -2.75 -11.86
C ASP A 42 13.12 -2.30 -12.52
N ILE A 43 12.44 -1.34 -11.89
CA ILE A 43 11.13 -0.87 -12.35
C ILE A 43 11.27 -0.13 -13.69
N ASN A 44 12.34 0.65 -13.87
CA ASN A 44 12.54 1.47 -15.07
C ASN A 44 12.81 0.60 -16.30
N ARG A 45 13.66 -0.41 -16.14
CA ARG A 45 14.05 -1.34 -17.21
C ARG A 45 13.00 -2.41 -17.53
N SER A 46 12.05 -2.65 -16.63
CA SER A 46 11.00 -3.68 -16.81
C SER A 46 10.09 -3.41 -18.02
N LYS A 47 9.44 -4.45 -18.53
CA LYS A 47 8.38 -4.31 -19.56
C LYS A 47 7.01 -3.89 -19.00
N LEU A 48 6.96 -3.48 -17.73
CA LEU A 48 5.70 -3.04 -17.14
C LEU A 48 5.12 -1.83 -17.88
N PRO A 49 3.79 -1.72 -18.04
CA PRO A 49 3.18 -0.52 -18.59
C PRO A 49 3.52 0.72 -17.76
N ASP A 50 3.63 1.89 -18.39
CA ASP A 50 4.06 3.13 -17.75
C ASP A 50 3.21 3.50 -16.53
N PHE A 51 1.91 3.20 -16.57
CA PHE A 51 1.01 3.38 -15.44
C PHE A 51 1.49 2.64 -14.17
N TYR A 52 1.98 1.40 -14.31
CA TYR A 52 2.52 0.62 -13.19
C TYR A 52 3.84 1.22 -12.71
N LYS A 53 4.74 1.57 -13.63
CA LYS A 53 6.04 2.16 -13.32
C LYS A 53 5.88 3.44 -12.53
N GLU A 54 5.06 4.37 -13.00
CA GLU A 54 4.80 5.63 -12.30
C GLU A 54 4.23 5.42 -10.89
N ARG A 55 3.27 4.50 -10.75
CA ARG A 55 2.64 4.22 -9.45
C ARG A 55 3.64 3.64 -8.45
N LEU A 56 4.50 2.74 -8.92
CA LEU A 56 5.57 2.14 -8.11
C LEU A 56 6.62 3.18 -7.73
N LEU A 57 7.06 4.03 -8.66
CA LEU A 57 8.04 5.09 -8.37
C LEU A 57 7.48 6.20 -7.46
N LYS A 58 6.17 6.47 -7.51
CA LYS A 58 5.48 7.39 -6.60
C LYS A 58 5.23 6.77 -5.21
N LEU A 59 5.39 5.46 -5.06
CA LEU A 59 5.22 4.77 -3.79
C LEU A 59 6.41 5.08 -2.88
N ASN A 60 6.17 5.73 -1.74
CA ASN A 60 7.22 6.00 -0.77
C ASN A 60 7.45 4.77 0.13
N ASP A 61 8.04 3.73 -0.45
CA ASP A 61 8.34 2.46 0.23
C ASP A 61 9.85 2.33 0.46
N SER A 62 10.25 1.91 1.65
CA SER A 62 11.66 1.75 2.02
C SER A 62 12.40 0.68 1.22
N ARG A 63 11.67 -0.21 0.55
CA ARG A 63 12.20 -1.26 -0.33
C ARG A 63 12.61 -0.74 -1.71
N ILE A 64 12.16 0.45 -2.09
CA ILE A 64 12.45 1.06 -3.40
C ILE A 64 13.61 2.04 -3.23
N THR A 65 14.68 1.79 -3.96
CA THR A 65 15.84 2.68 -4.01
C THR A 65 15.56 3.93 -4.84
N LYS A 66 16.37 4.98 -4.66
CA LYS A 66 16.26 6.22 -5.45
C LYS A 66 16.41 6.00 -6.96
N ASP A 67 17.13 4.95 -7.34
CA ASP A 67 17.35 4.58 -8.74
C ASP A 67 16.18 3.81 -9.35
N GLY A 68 15.08 3.60 -8.59
CA GLY A 68 13.90 2.87 -9.07
C GLY A 68 14.05 1.36 -9.04
N VAL A 69 14.99 0.85 -8.24
CA VAL A 69 15.19 -0.59 -8.05
C VAL A 69 14.50 -1.04 -6.76
N LEU A 70 13.58 -2.00 -6.89
CA LEU A 70 12.90 -2.64 -5.78
C LEU A 70 13.71 -3.83 -5.27
N ILE A 71 13.95 -3.86 -3.96
CA ILE A 71 14.74 -4.91 -3.31
C ILE A 71 13.88 -5.59 -2.25
N ILE A 72 13.69 -6.90 -2.38
CA ILE A 72 12.90 -7.73 -1.46
C ILE A 72 13.81 -8.83 -0.88
N LYS A 73 13.87 -8.90 0.45
CA LYS A 73 14.52 -9.99 1.17
C LYS A 73 13.47 -10.95 1.74
N ALA A 74 13.56 -12.23 1.35
CA ALA A 74 12.73 -13.31 1.88
C ALA A 74 13.62 -14.33 2.61
N GLN A 75 13.33 -14.55 3.90
CA GLN A 75 14.09 -15.47 4.77
C GLN A 75 13.18 -16.14 5.82
N SER A 76 11.86 -16.15 5.60
CA SER A 76 10.88 -16.66 6.57
C SER A 76 10.92 -18.19 6.71
N HIS A 77 11.39 -18.88 5.68
CA HIS A 77 11.39 -20.35 5.60
C HIS A 77 12.80 -20.93 5.69
N ARG A 78 12.88 -22.21 6.04
CA ARG A 78 14.15 -22.96 6.11
C ARG A 78 14.72 -23.32 4.74
N THR A 79 13.86 -23.53 3.75
CA THR A 79 14.25 -23.95 2.39
C THR A 79 14.30 -22.77 1.43
N GLN A 80 15.22 -22.84 0.47
CA GLN A 80 15.41 -21.80 -0.54
C GLN A 80 14.17 -21.64 -1.45
N GLU A 81 13.54 -22.75 -1.83
CA GLU A 81 12.39 -22.73 -2.75
C GLU A 81 11.21 -21.98 -2.15
N LEU A 82 10.87 -22.25 -0.90
CA LEU A 82 9.79 -21.53 -0.20
C LEU A 82 10.11 -20.03 -0.06
N ASN A 83 11.37 -19.66 0.17
CA ASN A 83 11.78 -18.26 0.22
C ASN A 83 11.74 -17.60 -1.16
N ARG A 84 12.00 -18.34 -2.25
CA ARG A 84 11.85 -17.85 -3.62
C ARG A 84 10.38 -17.53 -3.91
N GLU A 85 9.48 -18.46 -3.61
CA GLU A 85 8.03 -18.24 -3.78
C GLU A 85 7.52 -17.08 -2.92
N ASP A 86 7.95 -16.98 -1.65
CA ASP A 86 7.62 -15.86 -0.76
C ASP A 86 8.10 -14.51 -1.34
N ALA A 87 9.31 -14.45 -1.89
CA ALA A 87 9.82 -13.23 -2.53
C ALA A 87 8.95 -12.82 -3.74
N LEU A 88 8.56 -13.77 -4.58
CA LEU A 88 7.70 -13.53 -5.75
C LEU A 88 6.29 -13.08 -5.35
N ASN A 89 5.72 -13.71 -4.31
CA ASN A 89 4.40 -13.33 -3.79
C ASN A 89 4.43 -11.91 -3.20
N ARG A 90 5.44 -11.57 -2.41
CA ARG A 90 5.62 -10.21 -1.88
C ARG A 90 5.79 -9.17 -2.98
N LEU A 91 6.52 -9.50 -4.06
CA LEU A 91 6.64 -8.63 -5.23
C LEU A 91 5.27 -8.39 -5.87
N LYS A 92 4.52 -9.47 -6.12
CA LYS A 92 3.18 -9.40 -6.70
C LYS A 92 2.24 -8.56 -5.85
N ASP A 93 2.19 -8.80 -4.55
CA ASP A 93 1.33 -8.07 -3.62
C ASP A 93 1.69 -6.58 -3.56
N LEU A 94 2.98 -6.25 -3.60
CA LEU A 94 3.45 -4.87 -3.66
C LEU A 94 2.94 -4.18 -4.93
N ILE A 95 3.12 -4.81 -6.09
CA ILE A 95 2.67 -4.26 -7.37
C ILE A 95 1.15 -4.07 -7.38
N LEU A 96 0.38 -5.05 -6.89
CA LEU A 96 -1.07 -4.96 -6.79
C LEU A 96 -1.51 -3.86 -5.82
N SER A 97 -0.83 -3.71 -4.68
CA SER A 97 -1.14 -2.66 -3.71
C SER A 97 -0.88 -1.26 -4.27
N ALA A 98 0.21 -1.07 -5.01
CA ALA A 98 0.57 0.20 -5.64
C ALA A 98 -0.39 0.60 -6.77
N THR A 99 -0.97 -0.39 -7.47
CA THR A 99 -1.91 -0.16 -8.57
C THR A 99 -3.38 -0.13 -8.14
N LYS A 100 -3.67 -0.39 -6.87
CA LYS A 100 -5.03 -0.29 -6.34
C LYS A 100 -5.54 1.15 -6.41
N VAL A 101 -6.46 1.41 -7.32
CA VAL A 101 -7.13 2.70 -7.45
C VAL A 101 -8.19 2.82 -6.36
N ASN A 102 -7.93 3.65 -5.35
CA ASN A 102 -8.94 3.99 -4.35
C ASN A 102 -10.03 4.84 -5.01
N LYS A 103 -11.29 4.39 -4.90
CA LYS A 103 -12.45 5.13 -5.40
C LYS A 103 -12.50 6.49 -4.71
N ALA A 104 -12.57 7.56 -5.51
CA ALA A 104 -12.67 8.92 -4.99
C ALA A 104 -13.88 9.04 -4.07
N ARG A 105 -13.66 9.49 -2.83
CA ARG A 105 -14.74 9.77 -1.88
C ARG A 105 -15.48 11.01 -2.35
N ARG A 106 -16.78 10.86 -2.61
CA ARG A 106 -17.68 12.01 -2.79
C ARG A 106 -18.13 12.47 -1.40
N ALA A 107 -17.86 13.73 -1.07
CA ALA A 107 -18.30 14.29 0.20
C ALA A 107 -19.83 14.21 0.33
N THR A 108 -20.31 13.75 1.48
CA THR A 108 -21.74 13.68 1.76
C THR A 108 -22.26 15.06 2.12
N LYS A 109 -23.47 15.39 1.67
CA LYS A 109 -24.17 16.62 2.09
C LYS A 109 -24.64 16.47 3.55
N PRO A 110 -24.77 17.57 4.33
CA PRO A 110 -25.37 17.53 5.66
C PRO A 110 -26.76 16.87 5.63
N SER A 111 -27.05 16.01 6.59
CA SER A 111 -28.32 15.27 6.63
C SER A 111 -29.52 16.22 6.82
N ARG A 112 -30.69 15.84 6.30
CA ARG A 112 -31.94 16.61 6.49
C ARG A 112 -32.27 16.82 7.96
N ASN A 113 -32.00 15.82 8.81
CA ASN A 113 -32.20 15.93 10.25
C ASN A 113 -31.27 16.97 10.89
N SER A 114 -30.00 17.03 10.48
CA SER A 114 -29.06 18.06 10.93
C SER A 114 -29.54 19.46 10.54
N GLN A 115 -30.04 19.63 9.31
CA GLN A 115 -30.59 20.90 8.83
C GLN A 115 -31.84 21.31 9.63
N ARG A 116 -32.75 20.37 9.94
CA ARG A 116 -33.95 20.59 10.75
C ARG A 116 -33.58 21.02 12.17
N LYS A 117 -32.73 20.25 12.86
CA LYS A 117 -32.25 20.58 14.22
C LYS A 117 -31.58 21.95 14.29
N ARG A 118 -30.82 22.34 13.26
CA ARG A 118 -30.22 23.68 13.17
C ARG A 118 -31.31 24.77 13.14
N MET A 119 -32.35 24.59 12.32
CA MET A 119 -33.47 25.53 12.25
C MET A 119 -34.23 25.58 13.57
N ASP A 120 -34.56 24.43 14.16
CA ASP A 120 -35.27 24.36 15.44
C ASP A 120 -34.49 25.04 16.57
N LYS A 121 -33.18 24.81 16.63
CA LYS A 121 -32.28 25.46 17.59
C LYS A 121 -32.26 26.97 17.37
N LYS A 122 -32.22 27.44 16.12
CA LYS A 122 -32.27 28.88 15.79
C LYS A 122 -33.60 29.49 16.25
N THR A 123 -34.73 28.83 15.99
CA THR A 123 -36.06 29.29 16.40
C THR A 123 -36.20 29.37 17.91
N LYS A 124 -35.83 28.29 18.63
CA LYS A 124 -35.85 28.26 20.11
C LYS A 124 -35.01 29.39 20.70
N HIS A 125 -33.82 29.62 20.15
CA HIS A 125 -32.93 30.66 20.66
C HIS A 125 -33.49 32.08 20.41
N GLY A 126 -34.16 32.29 19.28
CA GLY A 126 -34.89 33.53 19.00
C GLY A 126 -36.03 33.79 20.00
N GLN A 127 -36.83 32.77 20.30
CA GLN A 127 -37.90 32.85 21.32
C GLN A 127 -37.33 33.17 22.70
N THR A 128 -36.26 32.49 23.11
CA THR A 128 -35.57 32.77 24.38
C THR A 128 -35.06 34.20 24.44
N LYS A 129 -34.55 34.76 23.33
CA LYS A 129 -34.09 36.15 23.29
C LYS A 129 -35.24 37.15 23.38
N ALA A 130 -36.37 36.90 22.71
CA ALA A 130 -37.55 37.77 22.77
C ALA A 130 -38.11 37.87 24.20
N LEU A 131 -38.19 36.75 24.92
CA LEU A 131 -38.64 36.70 26.32
C LEU A 131 -37.70 37.43 27.29
N ARG A 132 -36.44 37.65 26.92
CA ARG A 132 -35.47 38.44 27.70
C ARG A 132 -35.49 39.93 27.37
N GLY A 133 -36.32 40.35 26.40
CA GLY A 133 -36.46 41.76 26.04
C GLY A 133 -37.05 42.57 27.20
N ASN A 134 -36.67 43.85 27.28
CA ASN A 134 -37.12 44.74 28.35
C ASN A 134 -38.65 44.88 28.32
N ILE A 135 -39.33 44.51 29.40
CA ILE A 135 -40.77 44.68 29.55
C ILE A 135 -41.01 46.17 29.80
N LYS A 136 -41.65 46.85 28.85
CA LYS A 136 -42.16 48.21 29.08
C LYS A 136 -43.53 48.09 29.72
N PHE A 137 -43.66 48.65 30.92
CA PHE A 137 -44.95 48.91 31.57
C PHE A 137 -45.70 50.01 30.83
#